data_AF-A0A7U9DRL6-F1
#
_entry.id   AF-A0A7U9DRL6-F1
#
_cell.length_a   1.000
_cell.length_b   1.000
_cell.length_c   1.000
_cell.angle_alpha   90.00
_cell.angle_beta   90.00
_cell.angle_gamma   90.00
#
_symmetry.space_group_name_H-M   'P 1'
#
loop_
_entity.id
_entity.type
_entity.pdbx_description
1 polymer ?
#
loop_
_entity_poly.entity_id
_entity_poly.type
_entity_poly.pdbx_seq_one_letter_code
_entity_poly.pdbx_strand_id
1 'polypeptide(L)' 'MVVYRRPVEIRTKGRDERALLVHEVVVEQVAELLGLTPETVDPRYGED' A
#
# COMPACT_ATOMS: atom_id res chain seq x y z
N MET A 1 -5.00 10.10 5.78
CA MET A 1 -3.82 9.67 5.01
C MET A 1 -3.85 10.32 3.64
N VAL A 2 -2.70 10.75 3.14
CA VAL A 2 -2.56 11.35 1.79
C VAL A 2 -1.44 10.62 1.08
N VAL A 3 -1.70 10.14 -0.14
CA VAL A 3 -0.70 9.49 -1.00
C VAL A 3 -0.27 10.48 -2.09
N TYR A 4 1.01 10.83 -2.13
CA TYR A 4 1.55 11.72 -3.14
C TYR A 4 1.85 10.97 -4.43
N ARG A 5 1.22 11.38 -5.53
CA ARG A 5 1.33 10.69 -6.83
C ARG A 5 2.75 10.68 -7.40
N ARG A 6 3.46 11.82 -7.38
CA ARG A 6 4.79 11.92 -8.01
C ARG A 6 5.84 10.99 -7.37
N PRO A 7 5.91 10.86 -6.04
CA PRO A 7 6.72 9.81 -5.39
C PRO A 7 6.39 8.37 -5.80
N VAL A 8 5.10 8.05 -6.02
CA VAL A 8 4.65 6.72 -6.46
C VAL A 8 5.07 6.45 -7.91
N GLU A 9 4.89 7.43 -8.80
CA GLU A 9 5.28 7.33 -10.21
C GLU A 9 6.78 7.11 -10.42
N ILE A 10 7.63 7.69 -9.56
CA ILE A 10 9.10 7.53 -9.65
C ILE A 10 9.53 6.10 -9.28
N ARG A 11 8.79 5.42 -8.41
CA ARG A 11 9.17 4.09 -7.88
C ARG A 11 8.63 2.91 -8.69
N THR A 12 7.81 3.18 -9.70
CA THR A 12 7.01 2.17 -10.40
C THR A 12 7.13 2.33 -11.91
N LYS A 13 7.14 1.20 -12.63
CA LYS A 13 7.34 1.14 -14.08
C LYS A 13 6.04 1.20 -14.87
N GLY A 14 4.90 0.92 -14.23
CA GLY A 14 3.61 0.80 -14.89
C GLY A 14 2.42 1.05 -13.97
N ARG A 15 1.21 1.00 -14.51
CA ARG A 15 -0.02 1.23 -13.73
C ARG A 15 -0.26 0.15 -12.69
N ASP A 16 0.09 -1.10 -13.00
CA ASP A 16 -0.15 -2.24 -12.11
C ASP A 16 0.78 -2.15 -10.90
N GLU A 17 2.08 -1.92 -11.09
CA GLU A 17 3.04 -1.66 -10.00
C GLU A 17 2.65 -0.44 -9.16
N ARG A 18 2.02 0.59 -9.76
CA ARG A 18 1.47 1.73 -8.99
C ARG A 18 0.32 1.33 -8.10
N ALA A 19 -0.59 0.51 -8.61
CA ALA A 19 -1.73 0.04 -7.84
C ALA A 19 -1.26 -0.81 -6.65
N LEU A 20 -0.31 -1.73 -6.90
CA LEU A 20 0.35 -2.55 -5.87
C LEU A 20 1.01 -1.69 -4.78
N LEU A 21 1.90 -0.76 -5.18
CA LEU A 21 2.61 0.06 -4.20
C LEU A 21 1.68 0.96 -3.38
N VAL A 22 0.61 1.49 -3.98
CA VAL A 22 -0.38 2.27 -3.24
C VAL A 22 -1.17 1.38 -2.29
N HIS A 23 -1.53 0.18 -2.73
CA HIS A 23 -2.23 -0.81 -1.91
C HIS A 23 -1.41 -1.19 -0.67
N GLU A 24 -0.15 -1.60 -0.85
CA GLU A 24 0.75 -1.98 0.25
C GLU A 24 0.84 -0.87 1.30
N VAL A 25 1.18 0.35 0.87
CA VAL A 25 1.34 1.50 1.76
C VAL A 25 0.02 1.82 2.48
N VAL A 26 -1.12 1.74 1.78
CA VAL A 26 -2.42 2.02 2.40
C VAL A 26 -2.75 0.98 3.48
N VAL A 27 -2.49 -0.31 3.23
CA VAL A 27 -2.74 -1.38 4.19
C VAL A 27 -1.86 -1.19 5.44
N GLU A 28 -0.56 -0.95 5.27
CA GLU A 28 0.36 -0.72 6.39
C GLU A 28 -0.09 0.47 7.26
N GLN A 29 -0.43 1.59 6.62
CA GLN A 29 -0.79 2.81 7.33
C GLN A 29 -2.15 2.70 8.04
N VAL A 30 -3.10 1.95 7.46
CA VAL A 30 -4.39 1.65 8.13
C VAL A 30 -4.17 0.69 9.29
N ALA A 31 -3.34 -0.33 9.13
CA ALA A 31 -3.01 -1.28 10.19
C ALA A 31 -2.35 -0.59 11.38
N GLU A 32 -1.36 0.27 11.11
CA GLU A 32 -0.69 1.10 12.12
C GLU A 32 -1.69 1.98 12.88
N LEU A 33 -2.59 2.66 12.16
CA LEU A 33 -3.60 3.52 12.76
C LEU A 33 -4.58 2.76 13.67
N LEU A 34 -4.87 1.50 13.34
CA LEU A 34 -5.78 0.64 14.09
C LEU A 34 -5.08 -0.20 15.17
N GLY A 35 -3.74 -0.20 15.23
CA GLY A 35 -2.97 -1.07 16.12
C GLY A 35 -3.11 -2.56 15.75
N LEU A 36 -3.30 -2.85 14.47
CA LEU A 36 -3.44 -4.21 13.92
C LEU A 36 -2.21 -4.57 13.09
N THR A 37 -2.13 -5.84 12.67
CA THR A 37 -1.18 -6.24 11.63
C THR A 37 -1.75 -5.96 10.24
N PRO A 38 -0.91 -5.73 9.21
CA PRO A 38 -1.36 -5.57 7.82
C PRO A 38 -2.26 -6.71 7.33
N GLU A 39 -1.95 -7.95 7.66
CA GLU A 39 -2.71 -9.15 7.25
C GLU A 39 -4.12 -9.19 7.86
N THR A 40 -4.32 -8.51 8.99
CA THR A 40 -5.63 -8.36 9.61
C THR A 40 -6.51 -7.37 8.83
N VAL A 41 -5.89 -6.38 8.17
CA VAL A 41 -6.58 -5.36 7.36
C VAL A 41 -6.83 -5.88 5.94
N ASP A 42 -5.84 -6.56 5.36
CA ASP A 42 -5.99 -7.31 4.11
C ASP A 42 -5.36 -8.70 4.24
N PRO A 43 -6.16 -9.78 4.25
CA PRO A 43 -5.64 -11.14 4.32
C PRO A 43 -4.69 -11.53 3.18
N ARG A 44 -4.71 -10.78 2.07
CA ARG A 44 -3.82 -10.99 0.91
C ARG A 44 -2.55 -10.14 0.95
N TYR A 45 -2.32 -9.42 2.05
CA TYR A 45 -1.14 -8.58 2.19
C TYR A 45 0.15 -9.41 2.05
N GLY A 46 1.03 -9.00 1.13
CA GLY A 46 2.27 -9.72 0.82
C GLY A 46 2.11 -10.91 -0.14
N GLU A 47 0.91 -11.15 -0.67
CA GLU A 47 0.63 -12.16 -1.70
C GLU A 47 0.71 -11.53 -3.11
N ASP A 48 1.89 -11.08 -3.55
CA ASP A 48 2.12 -10.55 -4.92
C ASP A 48 3.56 -10.78 -5.42
#